data_AF-A0A5C6YU73-F1
#
_entry.id   AF-A0A5C6YU73-F1
#
_cell.length_a   1.000
_cell.length_b   1.000
_cell.length_c   1.000
_cell.angle_alpha   90.00
_cell.angle_beta   90.00
_cell.angle_gamma   90.00
#
_symmetry.space_group_name_H-M   'P 1'
#
loop_
_entity.id
_entity.type
_entity.pdbx_description
1 polymer ?
#
loop_
_entity_poly.entity_id
_entity_poly.type
_entity_poly.pdbx_seq_one_letter_code
_entity_poly.pdbx_strand_id
1 'polypeptide(L)' 'TAIDNCTDPVTLTTQVPAPGTPLSDGTYTITMTATDEYGNTSTCNFELTVTTIIGVDENSLDKGLALYPNPADNVVNL' A
#
# COMPACT_ATOMS: atom_id res chain seq x y z
N THR A 1 -9.51 -2.49 -14.53
CA THR A 1 -9.11 -3.27 -15.72
C THR A 1 -9.58 -2.53 -16.95
N ALA A 2 -8.83 -2.59 -18.05
CA ALA A 2 -9.27 -2.07 -19.35
C ALA A 2 -9.83 -3.24 -20.18
N ILE A 3 -10.94 -3.02 -20.89
CA ILE A 3 -11.60 -4.01 -21.74
C ILE A 3 -11.89 -3.30 -23.06
N ASP A 4 -11.50 -3.91 -24.17
CA ASP A 4 -11.83 -3.46 -25.51
C ASP A 4 -12.54 -4.59 -26.28
N ASN A 5 -13.41 -4.21 -27.22
CA ASN A 5 -14.19 -5.17 -28.01
C ASN A 5 -13.50 -5.58 -29.32
N CYS A 6 -12.37 -4.94 -29.66
CA CYS A 6 -11.67 -5.13 -30.94
C CYS A 6 -10.22 -5.59 -30.77
N THR A 7 -9.53 -5.17 -29.71
CA THR A 7 -8.13 -5.45 -29.42
C THR A 7 -7.98 -6.28 -28.13
N ASP A 8 -7.35 -7.45 -28.23
CA ASP A 8 -6.98 -8.30 -27.09
C ASP A 8 -5.53 -8.82 -27.27
N PRO A 9 -4.57 -8.50 -26.39
CA PRO A 9 -4.72 -7.76 -25.13
C PRO A 9 -4.69 -6.23 -25.30
N VAL A 10 -5.50 -5.54 -24.50
CA VAL A 10 -5.38 -4.09 -24.30
C VAL A 10 -4.15 -3.81 -23.44
N THR A 11 -3.24 -2.98 -23.96
CA THR A 11 -2.04 -2.57 -23.22
C THR A 11 -2.24 -1.23 -22.54
N LEU A 12 -1.67 -1.07 -21.35
CA LEU A 12 -1.61 0.22 -20.68
C LEU A 12 -0.52 1.06 -21.34
N THR A 13 -0.88 2.27 -21.79
CA THR A 13 0.07 3.14 -22.47
C THR A 13 0.82 4.05 -21.53
N THR A 14 0.16 4.59 -20.49
CA THR A 14 0.81 5.47 -19.52
C THR A 14 0.24 5.32 -18.11
N GLN A 15 1.09 5.62 -17.12
CA GLN A 15 0.72 5.77 -15.72
C GLN A 15 1.41 7.01 -15.16
N VAL A 16 0.68 7.82 -14.38
CA VAL A 16 1.20 8.99 -13.67
C VAL A 16 0.77 8.90 -12.20
N PRO A 17 1.71 8.94 -11.24
CA PRO A 17 3.18 8.87 -11.39
C PRO A 17 3.64 7.57 -12.06
N ALA A 18 4.81 7.59 -12.69
CA ALA A 18 5.35 6.43 -13.40
C ALA A 18 5.56 5.24 -12.44
N PRO A 19 5.44 3.99 -12.92
CA PRO A 19 5.71 2.82 -12.10
C PRO A 19 7.12 2.88 -11.51
N GLY A 20 7.24 2.63 -10.20
CA GLY A 20 8.50 2.72 -9.47
C GLY A 20 8.92 4.13 -9.04
N THR A 21 8.09 5.15 -9.27
CA THR A 21 8.34 6.49 -8.71
C THR A 21 8.31 6.41 -7.17
N PRO A 22 9.38 6.82 -6.47
CA PRO A 22 9.35 6.91 -5.02
C PRO A 22 8.40 8.03 -4.58
N LEU A 23 7.48 7.71 -3.67
CA LEU A 23 6.48 8.64 -3.13
C LEU A 23 6.75 8.81 -1.63
N SER A 24 6.75 10.05 -1.15
CA SER A 24 6.78 10.35 0.28
C SER A 24 5.40 10.14 0.91
N ASP A 25 5.30 10.23 2.23
CA ASP A 25 4.01 10.20 2.91
C ASP A 25 3.04 11.25 2.35
N GLY A 26 1.79 10.84 2.12
CA GLY A 26 0.75 11.66 1.54
C GLY A 26 -0.23 10.87 0.69
N THR A 27 -1.23 11.57 0.17
CA THR A 27 -2.25 11.02 -0.72
C THR A 27 -1.94 11.43 -2.16
N TYR A 28 -1.90 10.46 -3.06
CA TYR A 28 -1.59 10.64 -4.48
C TYR A 28 -2.70 10.10 -5.35
N THR A 29 -3.11 10.88 -6.35
CA THR A 29 -4.01 10.38 -7.40
C THR A 29 -3.18 9.70 -8.48
N ILE A 30 -3.30 8.37 -8.57
CA ILE A 30 -2.67 7.59 -9.62
C ILE A 30 -3.62 7.59 -10.81
N THR A 31 -3.12 8.04 -11.96
CA THR A 31 -3.84 8.07 -13.23
C THR A 31 -3.23 7.05 -14.19
N MET A 32 -4.08 6.23 -14.79
CA MET A 32 -3.69 5.20 -15.74
C MET A 32 -4.46 5.42 -17.04
N THR A 33 -3.76 5.44 -18.17
CA THR A 33 -4.36 5.57 -19.49
C THR A 33 -4.00 4.35 -20.33
N ALA A 34 -5.01 3.75 -20.93
CA ALA A 34 -4.88 2.71 -21.94
C ALA A 34 -5.26 3.28 -23.30
N THR A 35 -4.59 2.83 -24.35
CA THR A 35 -4.88 3.19 -25.74
C THR A 35 -4.91 1.91 -26.56
N ASP A 36 -5.97 1.71 -27.34
CA ASP A 36 -6.06 0.58 -28.25
C ASP A 36 -5.29 0.84 -29.56
N GLU A 37 -5.27 -0.16 -30.46
CA GLU A 37 -4.58 -0.07 -31.76
C GLU A 37 -5.23 0.95 -32.70
N TYR A 38 -6.50 1.28 -32.48
CA TYR A 38 -7.27 2.24 -33.27
C TYR A 38 -7.22 3.67 -32.69
N GLY A 39 -6.47 3.87 -31.61
CA GLY A 39 -6.26 5.16 -30.95
C GLY A 39 -7.35 5.55 -29.96
N ASN A 40 -8.31 4.67 -29.62
CA ASN A 40 -9.28 4.96 -28.56
C ASN A 40 -8.57 4.92 -27.21
N THR A 41 -8.79 5.97 -26.41
CA THR A 41 -8.17 6.11 -25.10
C THR A 41 -9.20 5.96 -23.98
N SER A 42 -8.84 5.23 -22.93
CA SER A 42 -9.60 5.20 -21.69
C SER A 42 -8.69 5.51 -20.51
N THR A 43 -9.21 6.26 -19.54
CA THR A 43 -8.46 6.67 -18.35
C THR A 43 -9.19 6.22 -17.11
N CYS A 44 -8.44 5.68 -16.15
CA CYS A 44 -8.92 5.43 -14.80
C CYS A 44 -8.01 6.13 -13.78
N ASN A 45 -8.59 6.50 -12.65
CA ASN A 45 -7.86 7.03 -11.52
C ASN A 45 -8.20 6.26 -10.24
N PHE A 46 -7.25 6.22 -9.33
CA PHE A 46 -7.46 5.76 -7.96
C PHE A 46 -6.60 6.56 -7.00
N GLU A 47 -7.01 6.58 -5.74
CA GLU A 47 -6.28 7.24 -4.66
C GLU A 47 -5.31 6.26 -4.00
N LEU A 48 -4.04 6.64 -3.92
CA LEU A 48 -2.98 5.94 -3.21
C LEU A 48 -2.57 6.76 -2.00
N THR A 49 -2.83 6.24 -0.81
CA THR A 49 -2.38 6.84 0.44
C THR A 49 -1.11 6.15 0.90
N VAL A 50 0.01 6.87 0.87
CA VAL A 50 1.31 6.45 1.38
C VAL A 50 1.43 6.98 2.79
N THR A 51 1.57 6.07 3.76
CA THR A 51 1.76 6.43 5.16
C THR A 51 2.93 5.64 5.69
N THR A 52 3.91 6.32 6.24
CA THR A 52 4.88 5.67 7.11
C THR A 52 4.14 5.29 8.38
N ILE A 53 3.92 4.00 8.57
CA ILE A 53 3.71 3.50 9.92
C ILE A 53 5.05 3.64 10.62
N ILE A 54 5.12 4.46 11.67
CA ILE A 54 6.09 4.21 12.73
C ILE A 54 5.55 2.96 13.42
N GLY A 55 5.74 1.82 12.75
CA GLY A 55 5.46 0.52 13.29
C GLY A 55 6.40 0.38 14.46
N VAL A 56 5.90 0.71 15.65
CA VAL A 56 6.35 -0.02 16.82
C VAL A 56 5.84 -1.45 16.65
N ASP A 57 6.56 -2.23 15.84
CA ASP A 57 6.74 -3.65 16.18
C ASP A 57 7.44 -3.78 17.57
N GLU A 58 7.71 -2.65 18.23
CA GLU A 58 8.15 -2.50 19.60
C GLU A 58 6.99 -2.79 20.56
N ASN A 59 6.80 -4.07 20.85
CA ASN A 59 6.43 -4.56 22.18
C ASN A 59 5.11 -4.02 22.77
N SER A 60 4.03 -4.00 21.97
CA SER A 60 2.71 -3.72 22.51
C SER A 60 2.22 -4.95 23.31
N LEU A 61 2.36 -4.89 24.64
CA LEU A 61 1.71 -5.82 25.57
C LEU A 61 0.19 -5.55 25.57
N ASP A 62 -0.49 -5.85 24.46
CA ASP A 62 -1.91 -5.52 24.21
C ASP A 62 -2.87 -6.09 25.26
N LYS A 63 -2.40 -7.00 26.13
CA LYS A 63 -3.17 -7.55 27.25
C LYS A 63 -2.42 -7.57 28.59
N GLY A 64 -1.31 -6.84 28.68
CA GLY A 64 -0.45 -6.81 29.87
C GLY A 64 0.19 -8.16 30.19
N LEU A 65 1.10 -8.15 31.15
CA LEU A 65 1.76 -9.34 31.67
C LEU A 65 1.42 -9.46 33.17
N ALA A 66 0.78 -10.55 33.55
CA ALA A 66 0.42 -10.82 34.94
C ALA A 66 1.45 -11.75 35.61
N LEU A 67 2.10 -11.24 36.66
CA LEU A 67 3.04 -11.99 37.49
C LEU A 67 2.52 -12.08 38.93
N TYR A 68 1.32 -12.63 39.12
CA TYR A 68 0.75 -12.81 40.46
C TYR A 68 0.45 -14.28 40.80
N PRO A 69 0.80 -14.73 42.02
CA PRO A 69 1.77 -14.11 42.92
C PRO A 69 3.19 -14.41 42.42
N ASN A 70 4.04 -13.40 42.27
CA ASN A 70 5.45 -13.61 41.92
C ASN A 70 6.35 -13.39 43.15
N PRO A 71 6.94 -14.46 43.73
CA PRO A 71 7.79 -14.39 44.91
C PRO A 71 9.28 -14.23 44.56
N ALA A 72 9.64 -13.76 43.36
CA ALA A 72 11.03 -13.59 42.98
C ALA A 72 11.74 -12.56 43.87
N ASP A 73 12.83 -12.98 44.51
CA ASP A 73 13.58 -12.17 45.47
C ASP A 73 14.71 -11.34 44.84
N ASN A 74 14.99 -11.52 43.54
CA ASN A 74 16.10 -10.79 42.90
C ASN A 74 15.76 -10.20 41.52
N VAL A 75 15.49 -11.00 40.49
CA VAL A 75 15.15 -10.47 39.15
C VAL A 75 14.14 -11.38 38.44
N VAL A 76 13.15 -10.77 37.78
CA VAL A 76 12.37 -11.42 36.72
C VAL A 76 12.66 -10.71 35.40
N ASN A 77 13.31 -11.43 34.51
CA ASN A 77 13.45 -11.01 33.12
C ASN A 77 12.22 -11.49 32.35
N LEU A 78 11.76 -10.68 31.40
CA LEU A 78 10.63 -10.97 30.53
C LEU A 78 11.10 -11.10 29.09
#